data_AF-A0A2V8LBG0-F1
#
_entry.id   AF-A0A2V8LBG0-F1
#
_cell.length_a   1.000
_cell.length_b   1.000
_cell.length_c   1.000
_cell.angle_alpha   90.00
_cell.angle_beta   90.00
_cell.angle_gamma   90.00
#
_symmetry.space_group_name_H-M   'P 1'
#
loop_
_entity.id
_entity.type
_entity.pdbx_description
1 polymer ?
#
loop_
_entity_poly.entity_id
_entity_poly.type
_entity_poly.pdbx_seq_one_letter_code
_entity_poly.pdbx_strand_id
1 'polypeptide(L)' 'MSRDVFVTGTDTGVGKTLLSALLVAALNRKYWKPIQTGASEGTDRQAVMKWAGVSADRTFPEAVVFDPPVSPH' A
#
# COMPACT_ATOMS: atom_id res chain seq x y z
N MET A 1 -19.06 15.20 -2.04
CA MET A 1 -18.46 14.17 -1.16
C MET A 1 -17.29 13.53 -1.88
N SER A 2 -16.10 13.51 -1.28
CA SER A 2 -15.01 12.68 -1.78
C SER A 2 -15.19 11.25 -1.29
N ARG A 3 -15.25 10.28 -2.21
CA ARG A 3 -15.29 8.85 -1.88
C ARG A 3 -13.87 8.32 -1.72
N ASP A 4 -13.66 7.49 -0.72
CA ASP A 4 -12.42 6.73 -0.57
C ASP A 4 -12.42 5.53 -1.54
N VAL A 5 -11.22 5.04 -1.87
CA VAL A 5 -11.02 3.92 -2.80
C VAL A 5 -10.36 2.77 -2.06
N PHE A 6 -10.93 1.57 -2.17
CA PHE A 6 -10.35 0.34 -1.66
C PHE A 6 -9.83 -0.50 -2.83
N VAL A 7 -8.55 -0.85 -2.81
CA VAL A 7 -7.91 -1.67 -3.85
C VAL A 7 -7.76 -3.10 -3.32
N THR A 8 -8.41 -4.05 -3.98
CA THR A 8 -8.32 -5.48 -3.70
C THR A 8 -7.96 -6.25 -4.98
N GLY A 9 -7.57 -7.50 -4.85
CA GLY A 9 -7.18 -8.36 -5.97
C GLY A 9 -6.97 -9.80 -5.52
N THR A 10 -7.04 -10.72 -6.48
CA THR A 10 -7.10 -12.17 -6.25
C THR A 10 -5.81 -12.75 -5.70
N ASP A 11 -4.67 -12.22 -6.17
CA ASP A 11 -3.36 -12.82 -5.90
C ASP A 11 -2.34 -11.79 -5.40
N THR A 12 -1.30 -12.30 -4.75
CA THR A 12 -0.07 -11.52 -4.49
C THR A 12 0.65 -11.22 -5.81
N GLY A 13 1.23 -10.04 -5.96
CA GLY A 13 1.96 -9.67 -7.17
C GLY A 13 1.10 -9.23 -8.37
N VAL A 14 -0.23 -9.33 -8.31
CA VAL A 14 -1.15 -8.91 -9.42
C VAL A 14 -1.15 -7.40 -9.73
N GLY A 15 -0.38 -6.58 -8.98
CA GLY A 15 -0.21 -5.15 -9.26
C GLY A 15 -1.02 -4.19 -8.38
N LYS A 16 -1.61 -4.66 -7.27
CA LYS A 16 -2.40 -3.82 -6.33
C LYS A 16 -1.61 -2.61 -5.81
N THR A 17 -0.35 -2.81 -5.43
CA THR A 17 0.52 -1.76 -4.88
C THR A 17 0.87 -0.73 -5.95
N LEU A 18 1.14 -1.17 -7.19
CA LEU A 18 1.38 -0.29 -8.32
C LEU A 18 0.14 0.57 -8.63
N LEU A 19 -1.04 -0.04 -8.71
CA LEU A 19 -2.30 0.68 -8.91
C LEU A 19 -2.55 1.68 -7.79
N SER A 20 -2.27 1.30 -6.54
CA SER A 20 -2.41 2.20 -5.39
C SER A 20 -1.49 3.41 -5.51
N ALA A 21 -0.24 3.23 -5.94
CA ALA A 21 0.69 4.33 -6.18
C ALA A 21 0.20 5.28 -7.27
N LEU A 22 -0.32 4.74 -8.39
CA LEU A 22 -0.92 5.54 -9.47
C LEU A 22 -2.12 6.35 -8.97
N LEU A 23 -3.01 5.74 -8.19
CA LEU A 23 -4.17 6.44 -7.62
C LEU A 23 -3.76 7.53 -6.64
N VAL A 24 -2.74 7.29 -5.81
CA VAL A 24 -2.20 8.29 -4.88
C VAL A 24 -1.65 9.49 -5.64
N ALA A 25 -0.87 9.25 -6.69
CA ALA A 25 -0.29 10.30 -7.53
C ALA A 25 -1.37 11.08 -8.30
N ALA A 26 -2.31 10.37 -8.94
CA ALA A 26 -3.31 10.98 -9.82
C ALA A 26 -4.42 11.72 -9.05
N LEU A 27 -4.83 11.19 -7.89
CA LEU A 27 -5.98 11.71 -7.14
C LEU A 27 -5.57 12.55 -5.94
N ASN A 28 -4.27 12.73 -5.71
CA ASN A 28 -3.72 13.40 -4.53
C ASN A 28 -4.39 12.89 -3.23
N ARG A 29 -4.41 11.56 -3.04
CA ARG A 29 -4.97 10.87 -1.85
C ARG A 29 -3.87 10.37 -0.91
N LYS A 30 -4.26 10.01 0.32
CA LYS A 30 -3.35 9.34 1.26
C LYS A 30 -3.43 7.83 1.09
N TYR A 31 -2.31 7.15 1.26
CA TYR A 31 -2.24 5.68 1.24
C TYR A 31 -2.28 5.10 2.64
N TRP A 32 -2.98 3.97 2.81
CA TRP A 32 -2.89 3.17 4.01
C TRP A 32 -3.07 1.69 3.71
N LYS A 33 -2.21 0.87 4.31
CA LYS A 33 -2.38 -0.57 4.42
C LYS A 33 -2.22 -0.92 5.90
N PRO A 34 -3.30 -1.26 6.62
CA PRO A 34 -3.23 -1.46 8.06
C PRO A 34 -2.39 -2.67 8.45
N ILE A 35 -2.40 -3.72 7.64
CA ILE A 35 -1.71 -4.98 7.91
C ILE A 35 -0.73 -5.25 6.78
N GLN A 36 0.57 -5.25 7.08
CA GLN A 36 1.64 -5.63 6.15
C GLN A 36 2.20 -6.99 6.53
N THR A 37 2.43 -7.83 5.53
CA THR A 37 3.08 -9.14 5.67
C THR A 37 4.25 -9.22 4.69
N GLY A 38 5.27 -10.03 4.96
CA GLY A 38 6.43 -10.13 4.07
C GLY A 38 7.33 -8.89 4.09
N ALA A 39 7.38 -8.16 5.21
CA ALA A 39 8.10 -6.90 5.31
C ALA A 39 9.63 -7.01 5.16
N SER A 40 10.18 -8.22 5.23
CA SER A 40 11.60 -8.49 4.98
C SER A 40 12.07 -8.06 3.58
N GLU A 41 11.16 -8.00 2.60
CA GLU A 41 11.43 -7.55 1.22
C GLU A 41 11.10 -6.06 1.00
N GLY A 42 10.66 -5.37 2.06
CA GLY A 42 10.08 -4.04 2.00
C GLY A 42 8.56 -4.04 2.14
N THR A 43 7.99 -2.85 2.28
CA THR A 43 6.56 -2.65 2.54
C THR A 43 5.86 -2.03 1.33
N ASP A 44 4.56 -2.30 1.18
CA ASP A 44 3.76 -1.65 0.14
C ASP A 44 3.75 -0.13 0.31
N ARG A 45 3.77 0.37 1.55
CA ARG A 45 3.85 1.80 1.85
C ARG A 45 5.14 2.42 1.31
N GLN A 46 6.28 1.78 1.52
CA GLN A 46 7.56 2.26 0.96
C GLN A 46 7.53 2.27 -0.57
N ALA A 47 6.98 1.22 -1.20
CA ALA A 47 6.82 1.17 -2.64
C ALA A 47 5.91 2.29 -3.16
N VAL A 48 4.77 2.54 -2.51
CA VAL A 48 3.86 3.63 -2.86
C VAL A 48 4.53 4.99 -2.70
N MET A 49 5.23 5.25 -1.59
CA MET A 49 5.97 6.51 -1.40
C MET A 49 6.98 6.74 -2.53
N LYS A 50 7.75 5.70 -2.87
CA LYS A 50 8.76 5.75 -3.93
C LYS A 50 8.14 5.97 -5.31
N TRP A 51 7.11 5.21 -5.68
CA TRP A 51 6.55 5.24 -7.03
C TRP A 51 5.60 6.41 -7.27
N ALA A 52 4.85 6.84 -6.26
CA ALA A 52 4.00 8.02 -6.35
C ALA A 52 4.78 9.33 -6.15
N GLY A 53 6.04 9.28 -5.71
CA GLY A 53 6.86 10.46 -5.43
C GLY A 53 6.32 11.29 -4.27
N VAL A 54 5.80 10.64 -3.22
CA VAL A 54 5.16 11.30 -2.08
C VAL A 54 5.93 11.09 -0.78
N SER A 55 5.91 12.10 0.08
CA SER A 55 6.50 12.07 1.41
C SER A 55 5.64 11.31 2.42
N ALA A 56 6.21 11.03 3.60
CA ALA A 56 5.56 10.19 4.61
C ALA A 56 4.22 10.74 5.11
N ASP A 57 4.00 12.07 5.12
CA ASP A 57 2.74 12.72 5.51
C ASP A 57 1.56 12.40 4.59
N ARG A 58 1.85 11.89 3.39
CA ARG A 58 0.90 11.40 2.39
C ARG A 58 0.57 9.92 2.56
N THR A 59 1.08 9.29 3.61
CA THR A 59 0.79 7.91 3.97
C THR A 59 0.47 7.79 5.45
N PHE A 60 -0.22 6.74 5.83
CA PHE A 60 -0.35 6.33 7.22
C PHE A 60 0.57 5.13 7.47
N PRO A 61 1.23 5.05 8.64
CA PRO A 61 1.99 3.87 9.00
C PRO A 61 1.06 2.65 9.12
N GLU A 62 1.63 1.49 8.85
CA GLU A 62 1.03 0.19 9.12
C GLU A 62 0.68 0.09 10.61
N ALA A 63 -0.49 -0.50 10.92
CA ALA A 63 -0.86 -0.79 12.30
C ALA A 63 -0.18 -2.07 12.79
N VAL A 64 0.00 -3.04 11.89
CA VAL A 64 0.66 -4.32 12.16
C VAL A 64 1.57 -4.68 10.99
N VAL A 65 2.79 -5.12 11.30
CA VAL A 65 3.79 -5.54 10.33
C VAL A 65 4.31 -6.93 10.71
N PHE A 66 4.27 -7.86 9.77
CA PHE A 66 4.86 -9.19 9.89
C PHE A 66 6.03 -9.32 8.91
N ASP A 67 7.18 -9.77 9.42
CA ASP A 67 8.36 -10.05 8.61
C ASP A 67 8.11 -11.18 7.60
N PRO A 68 7.62 -12.38 8.01
CA PRO A 68 7.30 -13.42 7.04
C PRO A 68 6.01 -13.08 6.26
N PRO A 69 5.87 -13.56 5.01
CA PRO A 69 4.59 -13.59 4.34
C PRO A 69 3.62 -14.47 5.14
N VAL A 70 2.50 -13.90 5.59
CA VAL A 70 1.45 -14.64 6.28
C VAL A 70 0.26 -14.72 5.34
N SER A 71 0.16 -15.82 4.60
CA SER A 71 -1.06 -16.14 3.88
C SER A 71 -2.05 -16.77 4.86
N PRO A 72 -3.32 -16.35 4.91
CA PRO A 72 -4.35 -17.09 5.63
C PRO A 72 -4.59 -18.41 4.87
N HIS A 73 -3.89 -19.46 5.29
CA HIS A 73 -4.21 -20.84 4.95
C HIS A 73 -5.12 -21.43 6.02
#